data_AF-A0A0P6XL09-F1
#
_entry.id   AF-A0A0P6XL09-F1
#
_cell.length_a   1.000
_cell.length_b   1.000
_cell.length_c   1.000
_cell.angle_alpha   90.00
_cell.angle_beta   90.00
_cell.angle_gamma   90.00
#
_symmetry.space_group_name_H-M   'P 1'
#
loop_
_entity.id
_entity.type
_entity.pdbx_description
1 polymer ?
#
loop_
_entity_poly.entity_id
_entity_poly.type
_entity_poly.pdbx_seq_one_letter_code
_entity_poly.pdbx_strand_id
1 'polypeptide(L)'
;MVNNTEVLAIIPARGGSKGIPRKNIRNFAGHPLIAYSIAAALQSRRVTRVIVSTDDPEIAEVSRSYGAEVPFLRPAELAQDSTLDLPVFQHALAWLTANEAYAPDVVVQLRPTSPIRPVGLVDEAVRILLEHPEADSVRGVVPAGQNPHKMWRIDLQTGQMKNLLDVPGVPEPYNAPRQILPPVYWQTGHIDAIRPVTILEKNSMSGEVILPVMIDPRYTVDIDSLSDWVRAEWLVYHGGLEMVHPGRVRRPLPDEVTLVVFDFDGVLTDNRVWVDSEGHEFVAAYRSDSLGIQALHKAGIQTLVLSTEKDGAVSARCRKMGVPVLQGVEDKAARLTEYLKEHELDARSVIFVGNDVNDLTCFDLVGCAVAVADAQPEVLRQADLILTRRGGYGAVRELCDLLLHRQE
;
A
#
# COMPACT_ATOMS: atom_id res chain seq x y z
N MET A 1 -19.55 -20.61 28.78
CA MET A 1 -18.94 -19.50 28.02
C MET A 1 -18.02 -20.15 27.01
N VAL A 2 -18.26 -19.95 25.72
CA VAL A 2 -17.30 -20.40 24.70
C VAL A 2 -16.11 -19.47 24.85
N ASN A 3 -14.96 -19.97 25.30
CA ASN A 3 -13.73 -19.17 25.25
C ASN A 3 -13.45 -18.90 23.77
N ASN A 4 -13.54 -17.64 23.35
CA ASN A 4 -13.04 -17.25 22.05
C ASN A 4 -11.52 -17.40 22.07
N THR A 5 -10.96 -17.96 21.00
CA THR A 5 -9.52 -18.05 20.82
C THR A 5 -8.93 -16.66 20.72
N GLU A 6 -7.96 -16.36 21.57
CA GLU A 6 -7.22 -15.10 21.57
C GLU A 6 -6.08 -15.15 20.56
N VAL A 7 -6.10 -14.25 19.58
CA VAL A 7 -5.12 -14.22 18.49
C VAL A 7 -4.46 -12.85 18.45
N LEU A 8 -3.20 -12.81 18.87
CA LEU A 8 -2.41 -11.58 18.92
C LEU A 8 -1.54 -11.45 17.66
N ALA A 9 -1.77 -10.40 16.88
CA ALA A 9 -0.82 -10.00 15.84
C ALA A 9 0.26 -9.07 16.42
N ILE A 10 1.52 -9.41 16.19
CA ILE A 10 2.69 -8.61 16.55
C ILE A 10 3.43 -8.20 15.28
N ILE A 11 3.60 -6.89 15.10
CA ILE A 11 4.32 -6.28 13.99
C ILE A 11 5.63 -5.69 14.54
N PRO A 12 6.78 -6.33 14.32
CA PRO A 12 8.07 -5.79 14.74
C PRO A 12 8.51 -4.69 13.76
N ALA A 13 8.74 -3.48 14.27
CA ALA A 13 9.17 -2.34 13.46
C ALA A 13 10.20 -1.51 14.22
N ARG A 14 11.47 -1.59 13.82
CA ARG A 14 12.54 -0.78 14.43
C ARG A 14 12.76 0.55 13.72
N GLY A 15 13.24 1.56 14.46
CA GLY A 15 13.60 2.86 13.90
C GLY A 15 14.81 2.80 12.95
N GLY A 16 15.85 2.09 13.37
CA GLY A 16 17.12 1.97 12.63
C GLY A 16 17.04 1.04 11.42
N SER A 17 16.99 1.60 10.20
CA SER A 17 17.02 0.84 8.95
C SER A 17 18.30 1.13 8.16
N LYS A 18 19.10 0.10 7.85
CA LYS A 18 20.38 0.23 7.15
C LYS A 18 20.25 0.51 5.65
N GLY A 19 19.35 -0.20 4.96
CA GLY A 19 19.19 -0.06 3.51
C GLY A 19 18.41 1.20 3.12
N ILE A 20 17.19 1.34 3.66
CA ILE A 20 16.30 2.46 3.37
C ILE A 20 16.05 3.23 4.67
N PRO A 21 16.50 4.49 4.80
CA PRO A 21 16.23 5.30 5.99
C PRO A 21 14.73 5.38 6.29
N ARG A 22 14.37 5.23 7.57
CA ARG A 22 12.97 5.25 8.07
C ARG A 22 12.03 4.29 7.30
N LYS A 23 12.54 3.16 6.78
CA LYS A 23 11.83 2.19 5.92
C LYS A 23 10.38 1.91 6.34
N ASN A 24 10.16 1.64 7.64
CA ASN A 24 8.86 1.22 8.15
C ASN A 24 7.77 2.30 8.06
N ILE A 25 8.13 3.59 8.07
CA ILE A 25 7.16 4.69 7.96
C ILE A 25 7.29 5.50 6.67
N ARG A 26 8.23 5.12 5.80
CA ARG A 26 8.36 5.72 4.48
C ARG A 26 7.12 5.40 3.65
N ASN A 27 6.66 6.39 2.88
CA ASN A 27 5.50 6.25 2.00
C ASN A 27 5.73 5.19 0.92
N PHE A 28 4.91 4.15 0.94
CA PHE A 28 4.86 3.01 0.03
C PHE A 28 3.46 2.91 -0.57
N ALA A 29 3.34 3.20 -1.85
CA ALA A 29 2.09 3.17 -2.60
C ALA A 29 0.93 3.95 -1.91
N GLY A 30 1.26 5.12 -1.36
CA GLY A 30 0.31 6.02 -0.70
C GLY A 30 0.15 5.82 0.81
N HIS A 31 0.78 4.83 1.44
CA HIS A 31 0.71 4.66 2.90
C HIS A 31 2.08 4.34 3.49
N PRO A 32 2.35 4.65 4.78
CA PRO A 32 3.55 4.18 5.46
C PRO A 32 3.67 2.64 5.31
N LEU A 33 4.87 2.12 5.02
CA LEU A 33 5.06 0.68 4.76
C LEU A 33 4.43 -0.24 5.85
N ILE A 34 4.56 0.14 7.12
CA ILE A 34 4.00 -0.59 8.26
C ILE A 34 2.47 -0.70 8.22
N ALA A 35 1.79 0.28 7.63
CA ALA A 35 0.33 0.32 7.54
C ALA A 35 -0.25 -0.91 6.84
N TYR A 36 0.47 -1.50 5.87
CA TYR A 36 0.03 -2.71 5.17
C TYR A 36 -0.01 -3.93 6.09
N SER A 37 0.91 -4.02 7.05
CA SER A 37 0.91 -5.11 8.05
C SER A 37 -0.16 -4.88 9.12
N ILE A 38 -0.36 -3.63 9.53
CA ILE A 38 -1.44 -3.25 10.47
C ILE A 38 -2.80 -3.57 9.85
N ALA A 39 -3.02 -3.18 8.59
CA ALA A 39 -4.24 -3.47 7.86
C ALA A 39 -4.49 -4.97 7.72
N ALA A 40 -3.46 -5.77 7.42
CA ALA A 40 -3.60 -7.22 7.32
C ALA A 40 -4.03 -7.87 8.64
N ALA A 41 -3.57 -7.32 9.77
CA ALA A 41 -4.01 -7.75 11.08
C ALA A 41 -5.45 -7.31 11.38
N LEU A 42 -5.79 -6.04 11.16
CA LEU A 42 -7.10 -5.47 11.50
C LEU A 42 -8.24 -5.99 10.61
N GLN A 43 -7.96 -6.32 9.35
CA GLN A 43 -8.96 -6.87 8.42
C GLN A 43 -9.17 -8.38 8.58
N SER A 44 -8.34 -9.05 9.37
CA SER A 44 -8.49 -10.47 9.70
C SER A 44 -9.71 -10.68 10.60
N ARG A 45 -10.48 -11.74 10.36
CA ARG A 45 -11.65 -12.08 11.19
C ARG A 45 -11.26 -12.81 12.48
N ARG A 46 -10.05 -13.36 12.53
CA ARG A 46 -9.55 -14.15 13.66
C ARG A 46 -8.68 -13.36 14.63
N VAL A 47 -8.01 -12.30 14.18
CA VAL A 47 -7.13 -11.50 15.04
C VAL A 47 -7.98 -10.72 16.05
N THR A 48 -7.70 -10.91 17.34
CA THR A 48 -8.40 -10.23 18.43
C THR A 48 -7.67 -8.99 18.90
N ARG A 49 -6.35 -8.91 18.67
CA ARG A 49 -5.51 -7.78 19.09
C ARG A 49 -4.33 -7.55 18.15
N VAL A 50 -3.99 -6.28 17.92
CA VAL A 50 -2.89 -5.87 17.02
C VAL A 50 -1.93 -4.97 17.76
N ILE A 51 -0.68 -5.41 17.90
CA ILE A 51 0.39 -4.65 18.56
C ILE A 51 1.56 -4.41 17.60
N VAL A 52 2.10 -3.20 17.63
CA VAL A 52 3.40 -2.89 17.03
C VAL A 52 4.46 -2.85 18.14
N SER A 53 5.54 -3.61 17.96
CA SER A 53 6.72 -3.58 18.83
C SER A 53 7.80 -2.71 18.19
N THR A 54 8.03 -1.54 18.78
CA THR A 54 8.95 -0.51 18.26
C THR A 54 9.74 0.16 19.39
N ASP A 55 10.96 0.57 19.08
CA ASP A 55 11.82 1.44 19.91
C ASP A 55 11.66 2.93 19.56
N ASP A 56 10.96 3.24 18.47
CA ASP A 56 10.89 4.56 17.87
C ASP A 56 9.53 5.23 18.14
N PRO A 57 9.49 6.40 18.81
CA PRO A 57 8.25 7.11 19.12
C PRO A 57 7.44 7.56 17.90
N GLU A 58 8.08 7.91 16.79
CA GLU A 58 7.38 8.34 15.58
C GLU A 58 6.74 7.12 14.88
N ILE A 59 7.42 5.97 14.83
CA ILE A 59 6.79 4.71 14.40
C ILE A 59 5.59 4.38 15.29
N ALA A 60 5.71 4.59 16.61
CA ALA A 60 4.61 4.33 17.53
C ALA A 60 3.39 5.20 17.20
N GLU A 61 3.60 6.50 16.97
CA GLU A 61 2.51 7.43 16.64
C GLU A 61 1.85 7.10 15.30
N VAL A 62 2.65 6.81 14.26
CA VAL A 62 2.13 6.35 12.96
C VAL A 62 1.35 5.04 13.12
N SER A 63 1.79 4.13 13.97
CA SER A 63 1.09 2.85 14.18
C SER A 63 -0.28 3.05 14.82
N ARG A 64 -0.37 3.96 15.81
CA ARG A 64 -1.65 4.30 16.48
C ARG A 64 -2.64 4.96 15.52
N SER A 65 -2.17 5.86 14.65
CA SER A 65 -3.05 6.51 13.67
C SER A 65 -3.63 5.53 12.63
N TYR A 66 -3.00 4.36 12.45
CA TYR A 66 -3.51 3.25 11.64
C TYR A 66 -4.27 2.18 12.45
N GLY A 67 -4.53 2.42 13.74
CA GLY A 67 -5.38 1.55 14.57
C GLY A 67 -4.67 0.41 15.30
N ALA A 68 -3.33 0.33 15.25
CA ALA A 68 -2.58 -0.63 16.06
C ALA A 68 -2.26 -0.09 17.45
N GLU A 69 -2.17 -0.99 18.43
CA GLU A 69 -1.70 -0.65 19.76
C GLU A 69 -0.18 -0.60 19.83
N VAL A 70 0.33 0.29 20.68
CA VAL A 70 1.76 0.36 21.04
C VAL A 70 1.86 0.52 22.56
N PRO A 71 1.64 -0.57 23.31
CA PRO A 71 1.49 -0.52 24.77
C PRO A 71 2.82 -0.27 25.49
N PHE A 72 3.94 -0.52 24.81
CA PHE A 72 5.28 -0.27 25.30
C PHE A 72 6.18 0.28 24.19
N LEU A 73 7.24 0.97 24.59
CA LEU A 73 8.43 1.13 23.75
C LEU A 73 9.43 0.04 24.10
N ARG A 74 9.90 -0.65 23.07
CA ARG A 74 10.86 -1.73 23.16
C ARG A 74 12.23 -1.18 23.62
N PRO A 75 12.94 -1.86 24.53
CA PRO A 75 14.31 -1.51 24.91
C PRO A 75 15.28 -1.45 23.72
N ALA A 76 16.23 -0.53 23.74
CA ALA A 76 17.13 -0.27 22.61
C ALA A 76 18.01 -1.48 22.25
N GLU A 77 18.36 -2.32 23.22
CA GLU A 77 19.10 -3.56 23.02
C GLU A 77 18.35 -4.57 22.15
N LEU A 78 17.01 -4.50 22.11
CA LEU A 78 16.16 -5.34 21.27
C LEU A 78 15.85 -4.69 19.90
N ALA A 79 16.49 -3.57 19.58
CA ALA A 79 16.34 -2.84 18.32
C ALA A 79 17.63 -2.81 17.49
N GLN A 80 18.68 -3.52 17.93
CA GLN A 80 19.96 -3.56 17.25
C GLN A 80 19.88 -4.35 15.93
N ASP A 81 20.84 -4.10 15.03
CA ASP A 81 20.90 -4.76 13.72
C ASP A 81 20.93 -6.27 13.78
N SER A 82 21.66 -6.81 14.76
CA SER A 82 21.84 -8.24 14.99
C SER A 82 20.76 -8.87 15.87
N THR A 83 19.75 -8.10 16.30
CA THR A 83 18.66 -8.63 17.13
C THR A 83 17.80 -9.56 16.30
N LEU A 84 17.62 -10.78 16.80
CA LEU A 84 16.71 -11.76 16.21
C LEU A 84 15.26 -11.50 16.63
N ASP A 85 14.29 -12.10 15.94
CA ASP A 85 12.87 -11.95 16.27
C ASP A 85 12.53 -12.49 17.67
N LEU A 86 13.10 -13.63 18.06
CA LEU A 86 12.75 -14.33 19.31
C LEU A 86 12.73 -13.42 20.56
N PRO A 87 13.82 -12.70 20.94
CA PRO A 87 13.81 -11.86 22.13
C PRO A 87 12.83 -10.69 22.04
N VAL A 88 12.50 -10.20 20.84
CA VAL A 88 11.48 -9.16 20.64
C VAL A 88 10.09 -9.69 20.98
N PHE A 89 9.78 -10.91 20.57
CA PHE A 89 8.50 -11.57 20.84
C PHE A 89 8.38 -12.01 22.30
N GLN A 90 9.46 -12.54 22.89
CA GLN A 90 9.51 -12.85 24.32
C GLN A 90 9.28 -11.60 25.18
N HIS A 91 9.91 -10.48 24.84
CA HIS A 91 9.66 -9.20 25.50
C HIS A 91 8.19 -8.78 25.42
N ALA A 92 7.60 -8.82 24.22
CA ALA A 92 6.21 -8.43 24.03
C ALA A 92 5.24 -9.28 24.86
N LEU A 93 5.37 -10.61 24.81
CA LEU A 93 4.50 -11.54 25.55
C LEU A 93 4.71 -11.42 27.07
N ALA A 94 5.95 -11.28 27.52
CA ALA A 94 6.25 -11.09 28.94
C ALA A 94 5.68 -9.76 29.47
N TRP A 95 5.79 -8.68 28.69
CA TRP A 95 5.24 -7.39 29.07
C TRP A 95 3.72 -7.45 29.20
N LEU A 96 3.02 -8.06 28.24
CA LEU A 96 1.56 -8.21 28.26
C LEU A 96 1.08 -9.05 29.43
N THR A 97 1.80 -10.13 29.74
CA THR A 97 1.51 -10.97 30.90
C THR A 97 1.67 -10.17 32.20
N ALA A 98 2.79 -9.44 32.34
CA ALA A 98 3.13 -8.75 33.59
C ALA A 98 2.28 -7.49 33.85
N ASN A 99 1.89 -6.76 32.81
CA ASN A 99 1.21 -5.46 32.94
C ASN A 99 -0.30 -5.55 32.73
N GLU A 100 -0.79 -6.55 32.00
CA GLU A 100 -2.19 -6.64 31.61
C GLU A 100 -2.85 -7.99 31.91
N ALA A 101 -2.09 -8.95 32.46
CA ALA A 101 -2.54 -10.32 32.65
C ALA A 101 -3.11 -10.96 31.36
N TYR A 102 -2.58 -10.55 30.20
CA TYR A 102 -3.00 -11.03 28.88
C TYR A 102 -2.06 -12.12 28.36
N ALA A 103 -2.64 -13.24 27.92
CA ALA A 103 -1.94 -14.33 27.25
C ALA A 103 -2.74 -14.78 26.02
N PRO A 104 -2.20 -14.68 24.80
CA PRO A 104 -2.89 -15.15 23.60
C PRO A 104 -2.80 -16.68 23.45
N ASP A 105 -3.71 -17.27 22.69
CA ASP A 105 -3.64 -18.67 22.25
C ASP A 105 -2.77 -18.83 20.98
N VAL A 106 -2.74 -17.78 20.14
CA VAL A 106 -1.96 -17.73 18.89
C VAL A 106 -1.25 -16.39 18.77
N VAL A 107 0.01 -16.42 18.35
CA VAL A 107 0.79 -15.23 18.00
C VAL A 107 1.03 -15.20 16.50
N VAL A 108 0.67 -14.10 15.84
CA VAL A 108 0.90 -13.89 14.40
C VAL A 108 1.98 -12.84 14.20
N GLN A 109 3.07 -13.20 13.55
CA GLN A 109 4.11 -12.27 13.11
C GLN A 109 3.79 -11.73 11.73
N LEU A 110 3.72 -10.40 11.60
CA LEU A 110 3.56 -9.71 10.32
C LEU A 110 4.70 -8.71 10.13
N ARG A 111 5.66 -9.04 9.26
CA ARG A 111 6.81 -8.16 8.97
C ARG A 111 6.38 -7.00 8.06
N PRO A 112 6.72 -5.74 8.38
CA PRO A 112 6.46 -4.58 7.50
C PRO A 112 7.03 -4.73 6.09
N THR A 113 8.13 -5.48 5.95
CA THR A 113 8.87 -5.66 4.70
C THR A 113 8.18 -6.56 3.67
N SER A 114 7.05 -7.17 4.01
CA SER A 114 6.22 -7.96 3.10
C SER A 114 4.82 -7.33 2.95
N PRO A 115 4.71 -6.12 2.38
CA PRO A 115 3.45 -5.35 2.36
C PRO A 115 2.37 -5.93 1.43
N ILE A 116 2.75 -6.72 0.43
CA ILE A 116 1.84 -7.29 -0.57
C ILE A 116 1.33 -8.65 -0.06
N ARG A 117 0.31 -8.61 0.81
CA ARG A 117 -0.31 -9.84 1.36
C ARG A 117 -1.64 -10.16 0.68
N PRO A 118 -1.88 -11.43 0.29
CA PRO A 118 -3.21 -11.87 -0.14
C PRO A 118 -4.26 -11.61 0.93
N VAL A 119 -5.47 -11.26 0.49
CA VAL A 119 -6.65 -11.22 1.37
C VAL A 119 -6.87 -12.61 1.98
N GLY A 120 -7.21 -12.66 3.27
CA GLY A 120 -7.48 -13.91 4.00
C GLY A 120 -6.24 -14.73 4.42
N LEU A 121 -5.01 -14.33 4.04
CA LEU A 121 -3.80 -15.07 4.41
C LEU A 121 -3.65 -15.24 5.93
N VAL A 122 -3.98 -14.19 6.71
CA VAL A 122 -3.90 -14.23 8.18
C VAL A 122 -4.90 -15.25 8.75
N ASP A 123 -6.14 -15.18 8.30
CA ASP A 123 -7.20 -16.09 8.74
C ASP A 123 -6.88 -17.55 8.43
N GLU A 124 -6.28 -17.80 7.26
CA GLU A 124 -5.88 -19.15 6.82
C GLU A 124 -4.74 -19.71 7.65
N ALA A 125 -3.67 -18.93 7.90
CA ALA A 125 -2.55 -19.37 8.70
C ALA A 125 -2.97 -19.72 10.14
N VAL A 126 -3.83 -18.89 10.75
CA VAL A 126 -4.38 -19.14 12.08
C VAL A 126 -5.28 -20.38 12.07
N ARG A 127 -6.14 -20.53 11.05
CA ARG A 127 -7.00 -21.72 10.89
C ARG A 127 -6.18 -23.01 10.84
N ILE A 128 -5.14 -23.07 10.01
CA ILE A 128 -4.25 -24.23 9.90
C ILE A 128 -3.65 -24.56 11.26
N LEU A 129 -3.14 -23.56 11.99
CA LEU A 129 -2.53 -23.79 13.31
C LEU A 129 -3.53 -24.33 14.34
N LEU A 130 -4.78 -23.85 14.31
CA LEU A 130 -5.81 -24.29 15.25
C LEU A 130 -6.33 -25.71 14.94
N GLU A 131 -6.40 -26.08 13.66
CA GLU A 131 -6.83 -27.42 13.23
C GLU A 131 -5.76 -28.50 13.44
N HIS A 132 -4.50 -28.12 13.68
CA HIS A 132 -3.36 -29.01 13.86
C HIS A 132 -2.71 -28.79 15.25
N PRO A 133 -3.25 -29.38 16.33
CA PRO A 133 -2.74 -29.21 17.70
C PRO A 133 -1.26 -29.54 17.86
N GLU A 134 -0.73 -30.46 17.06
CA GLU A 134 0.67 -30.89 17.05
C GLU A 134 1.63 -29.87 16.43
N ALA A 135 1.12 -28.96 15.60
CA ALA A 135 1.92 -27.95 14.94
C ALA A 135 2.37 -26.87 15.94
N ASP A 136 3.66 -26.53 15.90
CA ASP A 136 4.24 -25.42 16.65
C ASP A 136 4.01 -24.09 15.93
N SER A 137 4.10 -24.10 14.61
CA SER A 137 3.90 -22.92 13.78
C SER A 137 3.40 -23.23 12.37
N VAL A 138 2.80 -22.22 11.75
CA VAL A 138 2.45 -22.18 10.33
C VAL A 138 3.24 -21.07 9.68
N ARG A 139 3.87 -21.34 8.54
CA ARG A 139 4.71 -20.37 7.81
C ARG A 139 4.29 -20.17 6.37
N GLY A 140 4.32 -18.92 5.93
CA GLY A 140 4.05 -18.56 4.54
C GLY A 140 5.16 -19.03 3.60
N VAL A 141 4.83 -19.91 2.66
CA VAL A 141 5.80 -20.45 1.68
C VAL A 141 5.29 -20.34 0.25
N VAL A 142 6.24 -20.26 -0.68
CA VAL A 142 5.98 -20.31 -2.13
C VAL A 142 6.83 -21.40 -2.78
N PRO A 143 6.46 -21.96 -3.94
CA PRO A 143 7.37 -22.78 -4.72
C PRO A 143 8.68 -22.02 -4.96
N ALA A 144 9.83 -22.66 -4.69
CA ALA A 144 11.11 -21.98 -4.83
C ALA A 144 11.32 -21.56 -6.30
N GLY A 145 11.59 -20.27 -6.52
CA GLY A 145 11.88 -19.73 -7.85
C GLY A 145 13.20 -20.27 -8.40
N GLN A 146 14.21 -20.32 -7.53
CA GLN A 146 15.49 -20.99 -7.78
C GLN A 146 15.54 -22.30 -7.01
N ASN A 147 15.85 -23.40 -7.68
CA ASN A 147 15.89 -24.72 -7.06
C ASN A 147 17.24 -24.93 -6.34
N PRO A 148 17.28 -25.21 -5.03
CA PRO A 148 18.52 -25.35 -4.27
C PRO A 148 19.37 -26.56 -4.70
N HIS A 149 18.77 -27.59 -5.30
CA HIS A 149 19.52 -28.72 -5.90
C HIS A 149 20.34 -28.31 -7.12
N LYS A 150 20.13 -27.10 -7.66
CA LYS A 150 20.91 -26.50 -8.74
C LYS A 150 21.85 -25.38 -8.29
N MET A 151 21.93 -25.13 -6.98
CA MET A 151 22.81 -24.11 -6.41
C MET A 151 24.18 -24.68 -6.07
N TRP A 152 25.18 -23.81 -6.10
CA TRP A 152 26.58 -24.14 -5.82
C TRP A 152 27.09 -23.33 -4.63
N ARG A 153 27.96 -23.94 -3.81
CA ARG A 153 28.86 -23.27 -2.88
C ARG A 153 30.20 -23.07 -3.57
N ILE A 154 30.76 -21.87 -3.46
CA ILE A 154 32.11 -21.57 -3.93
C ILE A 154 33.05 -21.64 -2.75
N ASP A 155 34.08 -22.48 -2.84
CA ASP A 155 35.21 -22.45 -1.93
C ASP A 155 36.07 -21.22 -2.26
N LEU A 156 36.14 -20.25 -1.35
CA LEU A 156 36.82 -18.97 -1.59
C LEU A 156 38.35 -19.08 -1.64
N GLN A 157 38.93 -20.20 -1.18
CA GLN A 157 40.38 -20.41 -1.20
C GLN A 157 40.82 -21.05 -2.52
N THR A 158 40.03 -22.01 -3.02
CA THR A 158 40.38 -22.82 -4.20
C THR A 158 39.63 -22.40 -5.46
N GLY A 159 38.55 -21.62 -5.34
CA GLY A 159 37.65 -21.26 -6.43
C GLY A 159 36.77 -22.42 -6.91
N GLN A 160 36.82 -23.58 -6.27
CA GLN A 160 36.04 -24.75 -6.67
C GLN A 160 34.57 -24.61 -6.30
N MET A 161 33.70 -25.08 -7.19
CA MET A 161 32.26 -25.17 -6.93
C MET A 161 31.89 -26.56 -6.41
N LYS A 162 31.04 -26.61 -5.39
CA LYS A 162 30.41 -27.83 -4.89
C LYS A 162 28.90 -27.64 -4.85
N ASN A 163 28.12 -28.66 -5.20
CA ASN A 163 26.67 -28.58 -5.15
C ASN A 163 26.20 -28.31 -3.70
N LEU A 164 25.09 -27.57 -3.57
CA LEU A 164 24.53 -27.23 -2.26
C LEU A 164 23.85 -28.43 -1.61
N LEU A 165 23.12 -29.22 -2.39
CA LEU A 165 22.34 -30.38 -1.95
C LEU A 165 22.49 -31.54 -2.93
N ASP A 166 22.60 -32.75 -2.40
CA ASP A 166 22.49 -33.99 -3.16
C ASP A 166 21.03 -34.44 -3.27
N VAL A 167 20.74 -35.29 -4.26
CA VAL A 167 19.44 -35.98 -4.39
C VAL A 167 19.70 -37.47 -4.54
N PRO A 168 19.23 -38.32 -3.62
CA PRO A 168 19.41 -39.78 -3.73
C PRO A 168 18.92 -40.31 -5.08
N GLY A 169 19.78 -41.06 -5.77
CA GLY A 169 19.47 -41.63 -7.08
C GLY A 169 19.63 -40.69 -8.28
N VAL A 170 20.05 -39.44 -8.07
CA VAL A 170 20.33 -38.47 -9.15
C VAL A 170 21.79 -38.02 -9.05
N PRO A 171 22.70 -38.54 -9.89
CA PRO A 171 24.13 -38.23 -9.80
C PRO A 171 24.47 -36.75 -10.00
N GLU A 172 23.72 -36.06 -10.87
CA GLU A 172 23.94 -34.63 -11.17
C GLU A 172 22.62 -33.83 -11.02
N PRO A 173 22.18 -33.52 -9.79
CA PRO A 173 20.91 -32.81 -9.57
C PRO A 173 20.85 -31.43 -10.22
N TYR A 174 22.00 -30.77 -10.40
CA TYR A 174 22.13 -29.47 -11.06
C TYR A 174 21.80 -29.54 -12.57
N ASN A 175 22.09 -30.66 -13.23
CA ASN A 175 21.77 -30.91 -14.64
C ASN A 175 20.40 -31.58 -14.84
N ALA A 176 19.82 -32.15 -13.79
CA ALA A 176 18.54 -32.85 -13.86
C ALA A 176 17.35 -31.92 -14.20
N PRO A 177 16.35 -32.40 -14.97
CA PRO A 177 15.08 -31.69 -15.14
C PRO A 177 14.39 -31.42 -13.81
N ARG A 178 13.70 -30.28 -13.67
CA ARG A 178 13.04 -29.88 -12.41
C ARG A 178 12.00 -30.90 -11.94
N GLN A 179 11.35 -31.61 -12.87
CA GLN A 179 10.25 -32.53 -12.61
C GLN A 179 10.66 -33.80 -11.84
N ILE A 180 11.95 -34.18 -11.89
CA ILE A 180 12.48 -35.34 -11.16
C ILE A 180 13.18 -34.95 -9.84
N LEU A 181 13.34 -33.65 -9.59
CA LEU A 181 13.91 -33.13 -8.36
C LEU A 181 12.82 -33.04 -7.27
N PRO A 182 13.18 -33.22 -5.99
CA PRO A 182 12.25 -33.00 -4.89
C PRO A 182 11.61 -31.60 -4.97
N PRO A 183 10.29 -31.49 -4.75
CA PRO A 183 9.65 -30.19 -4.60
C PRO A 183 10.27 -29.41 -3.44
N VAL A 184 10.54 -28.14 -3.70
CA VAL A 184 11.17 -27.23 -2.74
C VAL A 184 10.39 -25.93 -2.66
N TYR A 185 10.34 -25.39 -1.45
CA TYR A 185 9.57 -24.20 -1.14
C TYR A 185 10.48 -23.17 -0.46
N TRP A 186 10.25 -21.90 -0.78
CA TRP A 186 10.93 -20.76 -0.18
C TRP A 186 10.04 -20.16 0.90
N GLN A 187 10.59 -20.00 2.10
CA GLN A 187 9.90 -19.28 3.18
C GLN A 187 9.88 -17.78 2.85
N THR A 188 8.71 -17.18 3.01
CA THR A 188 8.52 -15.74 2.80
C THR A 188 8.32 -15.01 4.12
N GLY A 189 8.50 -13.69 4.11
CA GLY A 189 8.28 -12.82 5.27
C GLY A 189 6.83 -12.47 5.56
N HIS A 190 5.86 -12.94 4.75
CA HIS A 190 4.46 -12.49 4.82
C HIS A 190 3.82 -12.84 6.16
N ILE A 191 3.99 -14.06 6.65
CA ILE A 191 3.29 -14.52 7.84
C ILE A 191 4.00 -15.68 8.53
N ASP A 192 4.02 -15.63 9.86
CA ASP A 192 4.23 -16.77 10.72
C ASP A 192 3.12 -16.77 11.79
N ALA A 193 2.35 -17.86 11.93
CA ALA A 193 1.44 -18.06 13.05
C ALA A 193 2.05 -19.09 14.00
N ILE A 194 2.19 -18.77 15.28
CA ILE A 194 3.06 -19.49 16.21
C ILE A 194 2.31 -19.71 17.52
N ARG A 195 2.46 -20.89 18.13
CA ARG A 195 1.96 -21.10 19.49
C ARG A 195 2.83 -20.33 20.50
N PRO A 196 2.24 -19.64 21.49
CA PRO A 196 3.00 -18.93 22.52
C PRO A 196 3.99 -19.83 23.26
N VAL A 197 3.63 -21.09 23.53
CA VAL A 197 4.52 -22.08 24.17
C VAL A 197 5.81 -22.34 23.37
N THR A 198 5.75 -22.24 22.05
CA THR A 198 6.93 -22.36 21.17
C THR A 198 7.92 -21.21 21.42
N ILE A 199 7.42 -20.00 21.63
CA ILE A 199 8.22 -18.80 21.89
C ILE A 199 8.77 -18.80 23.32
N LEU A 200 7.90 -19.08 24.29
CA LEU A 200 8.19 -18.90 25.72
C LEU A 200 8.93 -20.09 26.34
N GLU A 201 8.58 -21.32 25.97
CA GLU A 201 9.14 -22.54 26.57
C GLU A 201 10.18 -23.18 25.66
N LYS A 202 9.86 -23.36 24.37
CA LYS A 202 10.81 -23.95 23.40
C LYS A 202 11.89 -22.96 22.93
N ASN A 203 11.81 -21.69 23.32
CA ASN A 203 12.74 -20.63 22.92
C ASN A 203 12.98 -20.60 21.40
N SER A 204 11.89 -20.68 20.62
CA SER A 204 11.95 -20.76 19.16
C SER A 204 10.83 -19.96 18.50
N MET A 205 11.12 -19.35 17.35
CA MET A 205 10.09 -18.74 16.48
C MET A 205 9.48 -19.75 15.50
N SER A 206 9.97 -20.99 15.48
CA SER A 206 9.55 -22.02 14.52
C SER A 206 8.98 -23.26 15.22
N GLY A 207 9.63 -23.70 16.30
CA GLY A 207 9.42 -25.02 16.87
C GLY A 207 9.94 -26.15 15.98
N GLU A 208 9.39 -27.34 16.17
CA GLU A 208 9.82 -28.59 15.52
C GLU A 208 8.84 -29.00 14.42
N VAL A 209 7.54 -28.87 14.69
CA VAL A 209 6.48 -29.19 13.71
C VAL A 209 6.00 -27.91 13.05
N ILE A 210 6.41 -27.72 11.80
CA ILE A 210 6.11 -26.51 11.02
C ILE A 210 5.22 -26.90 9.84
N LEU A 211 4.05 -26.28 9.75
CA LEU A 211 3.14 -26.47 8.62
C LEU A 211 3.24 -25.29 7.63
N PRO A 212 3.05 -25.53 6.33
CA PRO A 212 3.04 -24.46 5.34
C PRO A 212 1.65 -23.84 5.21
N VAL A 213 1.59 -22.53 4.97
CA VAL A 213 0.49 -21.89 4.24
C VAL A 213 1.02 -21.46 2.88
N MET A 214 0.39 -21.95 1.81
CA MET A 214 0.83 -21.71 0.45
C MET A 214 0.43 -20.30 -0.01
N ILE A 215 1.39 -19.55 -0.52
CA ILE A 215 1.19 -18.21 -1.08
C ILE A 215 1.44 -18.27 -2.59
N ASP A 216 0.66 -17.53 -3.36
CA ASP A 216 0.92 -17.35 -4.79
C ASP A 216 2.22 -16.52 -4.98
N PRO A 217 3.21 -17.00 -5.76
CA PRO A 217 4.47 -16.28 -5.99
C PRO A 217 4.31 -14.83 -6.44
N ARG A 218 3.20 -14.45 -7.08
CA ARG A 218 2.93 -13.07 -7.51
C ARG A 218 2.87 -12.05 -6.37
N TYR A 219 2.59 -12.50 -5.15
CA TYR A 219 2.56 -11.65 -3.95
C TYR A 219 3.95 -11.42 -3.35
N THR A 220 4.96 -12.18 -3.78
CA THR A 220 6.28 -12.11 -3.16
C THR A 220 7.03 -10.83 -3.51
N VAL A 221 7.42 -10.11 -2.46
CA VAL A 221 8.29 -8.94 -2.54
C VAL A 221 9.35 -9.00 -1.45
N ASP A 222 10.53 -8.51 -1.79
CA ASP A 222 11.61 -8.29 -0.84
C ASP A 222 12.15 -6.87 -1.08
N ILE A 223 12.03 -5.99 -0.09
CA ILE A 223 12.21 -4.55 -0.27
C ILE A 223 13.52 -4.12 0.39
N ASP A 224 14.68 -4.46 -0.16
CA ASP A 224 15.96 -4.10 0.47
C ASP A 224 16.63 -2.87 -0.13
N SER A 225 16.30 -2.58 -1.39
CA SER A 225 16.81 -1.44 -2.15
C SER A 225 15.70 -0.50 -2.63
N LEU A 226 16.08 0.69 -3.08
CA LEU A 226 15.14 1.63 -3.72
C LEU A 226 14.58 1.09 -5.03
N SER A 227 15.32 0.27 -5.77
CA SER A 227 14.79 -0.41 -6.97
C SER A 227 13.68 -1.41 -6.62
N ASP A 228 13.83 -2.13 -5.51
CA ASP A 228 12.79 -3.04 -5.04
C ASP A 228 11.56 -2.27 -4.59
N TRP A 229 11.77 -1.11 -3.95
CA TRP A 229 10.68 -0.21 -3.54
C TRP A 229 9.81 0.19 -4.73
N VAL A 230 10.42 0.73 -5.80
CA VAL A 230 9.70 1.16 -7.00
C VAL A 230 8.97 0.00 -7.65
N ARG A 231 9.61 -1.17 -7.75
CA ARG A 231 8.98 -2.37 -8.31
C ARG A 231 7.79 -2.84 -7.47
N ALA A 232 7.91 -2.82 -6.15
CA ALA A 232 6.85 -3.22 -5.25
C ALA A 232 5.67 -2.22 -5.28
N GLU A 233 5.93 -0.91 -5.38
CA GLU A 233 4.87 0.09 -5.58
C GLU A 233 4.13 -0.13 -6.90
N TRP A 234 4.88 -0.41 -7.98
CA TRP A 234 4.28 -0.75 -9.28
C TRP A 234 3.37 -1.99 -9.18
N LEU A 235 3.78 -3.02 -8.43
CA LEU A 235 2.95 -4.21 -8.20
C LEU A 235 1.66 -3.89 -7.45
N VAL A 236 1.70 -3.01 -6.44
CA VAL A 236 0.49 -2.57 -5.72
C VAL A 236 -0.48 -1.88 -6.68
N TYR A 237 0.01 -1.01 -7.55
CA TYR A 237 -0.85 -0.24 -8.44
C TYR A 237 -1.30 -1.01 -9.68
N HIS A 238 -0.47 -1.88 -10.24
CA HIS A 238 -0.65 -2.42 -11.60
C HIS A 238 -0.54 -3.95 -11.65
N GLY A 239 -0.25 -4.61 -10.53
CA GLY A 239 -0.09 -6.06 -10.48
C GLY A 239 -1.39 -6.86 -10.58
N GLY A 240 -2.55 -6.20 -10.49
CA GLY A 240 -3.86 -6.87 -10.52
C GLY A 240 -4.02 -7.91 -9.41
N LEU A 241 -3.44 -7.65 -8.24
CA LEU A 241 -3.42 -8.55 -7.09
C LEU A 241 -4.60 -8.26 -6.17
N GLU A 242 -5.28 -9.32 -5.72
CA GLU A 242 -6.26 -9.22 -4.64
C GLU A 242 -5.52 -9.24 -3.30
N MET A 243 -5.04 -8.06 -2.89
CA MET A 243 -4.22 -7.89 -1.70
C MET A 243 -4.91 -7.04 -0.63
N VAL A 244 -4.37 -7.09 0.58
CA VAL A 244 -4.77 -6.20 1.67
C VAL A 244 -4.28 -4.77 1.38
N HIS A 245 -5.18 -3.79 1.53
CA HIS A 245 -4.86 -2.36 1.42
C HIS A 245 -5.14 -1.63 2.75
N PRO A 246 -4.27 -0.71 3.20
CA PRO A 246 -4.51 0.09 4.41
C PRO A 246 -5.66 1.08 4.30
N GLY A 247 -5.89 1.59 3.09
CA GLY A 247 -6.97 2.48 2.76
C GLY A 247 -7.90 1.89 1.71
N ARG A 248 -8.58 2.77 1.00
CA ARG A 248 -9.46 2.41 -0.10
C ARG A 248 -8.67 1.75 -1.24
N VAL A 249 -9.28 0.75 -1.87
CA VAL A 249 -8.77 0.18 -3.12
C VAL A 249 -8.98 1.20 -4.24
N ARG A 250 -7.91 1.54 -4.95
CA ARG A 250 -7.95 2.49 -6.07
C ARG A 250 -8.83 1.96 -7.20
N ARG A 251 -9.79 2.76 -7.64
CA ARG A 251 -10.67 2.46 -8.77
C ARG A 251 -9.90 2.54 -10.09
N PRO A 252 -10.14 1.66 -11.07
CA PRO A 252 -9.61 1.88 -12.41
C PRO A 252 -10.26 3.12 -13.04
N LEU A 253 -9.67 3.62 -14.13
CA LEU A 253 -10.38 4.60 -14.98
C LEU A 253 -11.69 3.97 -15.49
N PRO A 254 -12.81 4.72 -15.54
CA PRO A 254 -14.07 4.21 -16.06
C PRO A 254 -13.93 3.79 -17.54
N ASP A 255 -14.65 2.74 -17.93
CA ASP A 255 -14.68 2.30 -19.33
C ASP A 255 -15.29 3.37 -20.25
N GLU A 256 -16.28 4.10 -19.75
CA GLU A 256 -16.89 5.25 -20.40
C GLU A 256 -16.81 6.47 -19.47
N VAL A 257 -16.26 7.56 -19.99
CA VAL A 257 -16.14 8.84 -19.28
C VAL A 257 -17.09 9.85 -19.92
N THR A 258 -18.07 10.32 -19.16
CA THR A 258 -19.08 11.28 -19.64
C THR A 258 -18.76 12.71 -19.23
N LEU A 259 -18.08 12.88 -18.09
CA LEU A 259 -17.74 14.19 -17.52
C LEU A 259 -16.36 14.14 -16.84
N VAL A 260 -15.52 15.12 -17.13
CA VAL A 260 -14.31 15.42 -16.35
C VAL A 260 -14.49 16.74 -15.61
N VAL A 261 -14.42 16.65 -14.29
CA VAL A 261 -14.51 17.78 -13.37
C VAL A 261 -13.11 18.15 -12.92
N PHE A 262 -12.78 19.44 -12.99
CA PHE A 262 -11.50 19.97 -12.56
C PHE A 262 -11.73 20.90 -11.37
N ASP A 263 -10.94 20.74 -10.32
CA ASP A 263 -10.58 21.92 -9.53
C ASP A 263 -9.81 22.92 -10.42
N PHE A 264 -9.84 24.20 -10.06
CA PHE A 264 -9.09 25.20 -10.81
C PHE A 264 -7.68 25.41 -10.25
N ASP A 265 -7.57 25.62 -8.95
CA ASP A 265 -6.40 26.16 -8.28
C ASP A 265 -5.44 25.04 -7.87
N GLY A 266 -4.36 24.90 -8.63
CA GLY A 266 -3.42 23.79 -8.45
C GLY A 266 -3.69 22.58 -9.32
N VAL A 267 -4.72 22.63 -10.18
CA VAL A 267 -4.91 21.68 -11.28
C VAL A 267 -4.69 22.36 -12.63
N LEU A 268 -5.50 23.38 -12.95
CA LEU A 268 -5.36 24.18 -14.17
C LEU A 268 -4.30 25.29 -14.03
N THR A 269 -3.97 25.65 -12.79
CA THR A 269 -2.92 26.60 -12.39
C THR A 269 -1.89 25.93 -11.49
N ASP A 270 -0.79 26.61 -11.19
CA ASP A 270 0.31 26.10 -10.34
C ASP A 270 0.24 26.55 -8.88
N ASN A 271 -0.96 26.86 -8.37
CA ASN A 271 -1.20 27.41 -7.03
C ASN A 271 -0.53 28.77 -6.72
N ARG A 272 0.07 29.42 -7.72
CA ARG A 272 0.64 30.76 -7.54
C ARG A 272 -0.35 31.83 -7.94
N VAL A 273 -0.52 32.80 -7.05
CA VAL A 273 -1.23 34.04 -7.30
C VAL A 273 -0.21 35.18 -7.25
N TRP A 274 -0.12 35.95 -8.34
CA TRP A 274 0.60 37.22 -8.33
C TRP A 274 -0.38 38.33 -7.99
N VAL A 275 -0.05 39.16 -7.01
CA VAL A 275 -0.88 40.29 -6.59
C VAL A 275 -0.13 41.58 -6.89
N ASP A 276 -0.76 42.50 -7.62
CA ASP A 276 -0.18 43.82 -7.86
C ASP A 276 -0.37 44.77 -6.66
N SER A 277 0.18 45.99 -6.75
CA SER A 277 0.06 46.98 -5.68
C SER A 277 -1.36 47.50 -5.44
N GLU A 278 -2.28 47.26 -6.37
CA GLU A 278 -3.69 47.63 -6.28
C GLU A 278 -4.56 46.48 -5.75
N GLY A 279 -3.98 45.29 -5.56
CA GLY A 279 -4.67 44.10 -5.07
C GLY A 279 -5.27 43.24 -6.20
N HIS A 280 -4.95 43.48 -7.47
CA HIS A 280 -5.42 42.61 -8.55
C HIS A 280 -4.60 41.33 -8.59
N GLU A 281 -5.33 40.22 -8.73
CA GLU A 281 -4.76 38.89 -8.78
C GLU A 281 -4.57 38.41 -10.23
N PHE A 282 -3.45 37.74 -10.45
CA PHE A 282 -3.10 37.10 -11.71
C PHE A 282 -2.71 35.65 -11.42
N VAL A 283 -3.12 34.75 -12.32
CA VAL A 283 -2.79 33.33 -12.28
C VAL A 283 -2.20 32.88 -13.61
N ALA A 284 -1.40 31.83 -13.58
CA ALA A 284 -0.80 31.22 -14.77
C ALA A 284 -1.44 29.87 -15.03
N ALA A 285 -1.78 29.62 -16.30
CA ALA A 285 -2.36 28.36 -16.74
C ALA A 285 -1.61 27.81 -17.96
N TYR A 286 -1.55 26.49 -18.09
CA TYR A 286 -0.87 25.86 -19.20
C TYR A 286 -1.70 25.94 -20.48
N ARG A 287 -1.07 26.33 -21.60
CA ARG A 287 -1.81 26.49 -22.87
C ARG A 287 -2.25 25.15 -23.46
N SER A 288 -1.43 24.11 -23.32
CA SER A 288 -1.74 22.79 -23.90
C SER A 288 -2.92 22.09 -23.22
N ASP A 289 -3.24 22.44 -21.98
CA ASP A 289 -4.43 21.93 -21.27
C ASP A 289 -5.71 22.33 -22.01
N SER A 290 -5.77 23.56 -22.54
CA SER A 290 -6.90 24.00 -23.37
C SER A 290 -7.06 23.17 -24.64
N LEU A 291 -5.96 22.74 -25.25
CA LEU A 291 -6.01 21.87 -26.43
C LEU A 291 -6.50 20.46 -26.08
N GLY A 292 -6.10 19.93 -24.93
CA GLY A 292 -6.58 18.64 -24.41
C GLY A 292 -8.09 18.68 -24.15
N ILE A 293 -8.56 19.70 -23.43
CA ILE A 293 -9.99 19.88 -23.14
C ILE A 293 -10.83 19.99 -24.43
N GLN A 294 -10.37 20.76 -25.41
CA GLN A 294 -11.05 20.85 -26.71
C GLN A 294 -11.10 19.51 -27.45
N ALA A 295 -10.09 18.66 -27.28
CA ALA A 295 -10.08 17.32 -27.85
C ALA A 295 -11.09 16.41 -27.13
N LEU A 296 -11.21 16.50 -25.80
CA LEU A 296 -12.25 15.79 -25.03
C LEU A 296 -13.66 16.19 -25.50
N HIS A 297 -13.92 17.48 -25.69
CA HIS A 297 -15.22 17.96 -26.21
C HIS A 297 -15.55 17.38 -27.59
N LYS A 298 -14.55 17.28 -28.48
CA LYS A 298 -14.73 16.67 -29.81
C LYS A 298 -15.02 15.16 -29.72
N ALA A 299 -14.52 14.50 -28.68
CA ALA A 299 -14.81 13.11 -28.37
C ALA A 299 -16.15 12.91 -27.62
N GLY A 300 -16.91 13.98 -27.37
CA GLY A 300 -18.21 13.92 -26.69
C GLY A 300 -18.13 13.90 -25.16
N ILE A 301 -16.94 14.06 -24.58
CA ILE A 301 -16.74 14.08 -23.13
C ILE A 301 -16.96 15.50 -22.62
N GLN A 302 -17.88 15.67 -21.68
CA GLN A 302 -18.16 16.98 -21.07
C GLN A 302 -17.08 17.37 -20.07
N THR A 303 -16.94 18.66 -19.80
CA THR A 303 -16.02 19.15 -18.76
C THR A 303 -16.66 20.21 -17.89
N LEU A 304 -16.27 20.28 -16.62
CA LEU A 304 -16.73 21.27 -15.65
C LEU A 304 -15.56 21.74 -14.79
N VAL A 305 -15.53 23.02 -14.43
CA VAL A 305 -14.66 23.52 -13.35
C VAL A 305 -15.50 23.80 -12.10
N LEU A 306 -15.03 23.31 -10.95
CA LEU A 306 -15.57 23.61 -9.63
C LEU A 306 -14.52 24.36 -8.81
N SER A 307 -14.80 25.61 -8.45
CA SER A 307 -13.91 26.44 -7.61
C SER A 307 -14.65 26.95 -6.37
N THR A 308 -13.95 26.97 -5.24
CA THR A 308 -14.47 27.50 -3.97
C THR A 308 -14.54 29.02 -3.96
N GLU A 309 -13.63 29.68 -4.66
CA GLU A 309 -13.53 31.14 -4.66
C GLU A 309 -14.31 31.76 -5.83
N LYS A 310 -14.54 33.07 -5.75
CA LYS A 310 -15.10 33.85 -6.87
C LYS A 310 -14.00 34.73 -7.41
N ASP A 311 -13.44 34.34 -8.55
CA ASP A 311 -12.40 35.09 -9.22
C ASP A 311 -12.76 35.35 -10.71
N GLY A 312 -12.50 36.60 -11.13
CA GLY A 312 -12.64 37.03 -12.52
C GLY A 312 -11.64 36.35 -13.46
N ALA A 313 -10.42 36.03 -13.01
CA ALA A 313 -9.41 35.34 -13.80
C ALA A 313 -9.85 33.90 -14.11
N VAL A 314 -10.36 33.17 -13.12
CA VAL A 314 -10.99 31.84 -13.28
C VAL A 314 -12.08 31.89 -14.33
N SER A 315 -13.04 32.82 -14.18
CA SER A 315 -14.14 33.00 -15.14
C SER A 315 -13.65 33.32 -16.55
N ALA A 316 -12.70 34.24 -16.70
CA ALA A 316 -12.14 34.63 -17.99
C ALA A 316 -11.43 33.46 -18.67
N ARG A 317 -10.68 32.66 -17.89
CA ARG A 317 -9.96 31.50 -18.40
C ARG A 317 -10.93 30.40 -18.85
N CYS A 318 -11.92 30.07 -18.04
CA CYS A 318 -12.94 29.06 -18.35
C CYS A 318 -13.74 29.43 -19.61
N ARG A 319 -14.19 30.70 -19.75
CA ARG A 319 -14.84 31.20 -20.97
C ARG A 319 -13.97 31.01 -22.22
N LYS A 320 -12.67 31.32 -22.12
CA LYS A 320 -11.74 31.17 -23.25
C LYS A 320 -11.53 29.70 -23.65
N MET A 321 -11.62 28.78 -22.70
CA MET A 321 -11.49 27.34 -22.94
C MET A 321 -12.80 26.69 -23.41
N GLY A 322 -13.94 27.37 -23.24
CA GLY A 322 -15.25 26.78 -23.50
C GLY A 322 -15.70 25.82 -22.41
N VAL A 323 -15.25 26.02 -21.17
CA VAL A 323 -15.55 25.15 -20.03
C VAL A 323 -16.54 25.85 -19.09
N PRO A 324 -17.70 25.25 -18.78
CA PRO A 324 -18.58 25.70 -17.71
C PRO A 324 -17.85 25.77 -16.37
N VAL A 325 -18.13 26.79 -15.57
CA VAL A 325 -17.53 26.95 -14.24
C VAL A 325 -18.60 27.25 -13.19
N LEU A 326 -18.49 26.58 -12.05
CA LEU A 326 -19.26 26.84 -10.84
C LEU A 326 -18.29 27.39 -9.78
N GLN A 327 -18.52 28.64 -9.36
CA GLN A 327 -17.65 29.39 -8.44
C GLN A 327 -18.38 29.76 -7.15
N GLY A 328 -17.63 30.04 -6.08
CA GLY A 328 -18.21 30.37 -4.78
C GLY A 328 -18.90 29.18 -4.13
N VAL A 329 -18.41 27.98 -4.40
CA VAL A 329 -18.99 26.72 -3.93
C VAL A 329 -18.32 26.34 -2.60
N GLU A 330 -19.00 26.54 -1.48
CA GLU A 330 -18.47 26.14 -0.16
C GLU A 330 -18.40 24.61 -0.02
N ASP A 331 -19.45 23.90 -0.46
CA ASP A 331 -19.52 22.44 -0.46
C ASP A 331 -19.47 21.92 -1.91
N LYS A 332 -18.26 21.56 -2.36
CA LYS A 332 -18.05 21.02 -3.71
C LYS A 332 -18.80 19.70 -3.92
N ALA A 333 -18.91 18.85 -2.90
CA ALA A 333 -19.54 17.55 -2.98
C ALA A 333 -21.05 17.67 -3.18
N ALA A 334 -21.70 18.54 -2.39
CA ALA A 334 -23.12 18.85 -2.56
C ALA A 334 -23.40 19.44 -3.95
N ARG A 335 -22.61 20.44 -4.38
CA ARG A 335 -22.84 21.07 -5.68
C ARG A 335 -22.55 20.14 -6.85
N LEU A 336 -21.53 19.28 -6.76
CA LEU A 336 -21.28 18.25 -7.76
C LEU A 336 -22.48 17.29 -7.85
N THR A 337 -23.00 16.83 -6.72
CA THR A 337 -24.17 15.94 -6.67
C THR A 337 -25.39 16.56 -7.35
N GLU A 338 -25.67 17.84 -7.07
CA GLU A 338 -26.75 18.58 -7.73
C GLU A 338 -26.53 18.69 -9.23
N TYR A 339 -25.31 19.04 -9.66
CA TYR A 339 -24.97 19.16 -11.08
C TYR A 339 -25.17 17.83 -11.83
N LEU A 340 -24.70 16.72 -11.26
CA LEU A 340 -24.89 15.38 -11.85
C LEU A 340 -26.37 15.03 -11.99
N LYS A 341 -27.19 15.39 -11.00
CA LYS A 341 -28.64 15.18 -11.04
C LYS A 341 -29.34 16.06 -12.06
N GLU A 342 -28.97 17.35 -12.14
CA GLU A 342 -29.51 18.32 -13.11
C GLU A 342 -29.24 17.90 -14.56
N HIS A 343 -28.13 17.20 -14.81
CA HIS A 343 -27.68 16.79 -16.14
C HIS A 343 -27.88 15.28 -16.41
N GLU A 344 -28.53 14.56 -15.50
CA GLU A 344 -28.80 13.12 -15.59
C GLU A 344 -27.53 12.26 -15.85
N LEU A 345 -26.42 12.63 -15.21
CA LEU A 345 -25.12 11.97 -15.37
C LEU A 345 -24.91 10.89 -14.30
N ASP A 346 -24.44 9.71 -14.71
CA ASP A 346 -24.02 8.66 -13.79
C ASP A 346 -22.64 9.00 -13.20
N ALA A 347 -22.58 9.14 -11.87
CA ALA A 347 -21.35 9.46 -11.15
C ALA A 347 -20.22 8.45 -11.41
N ARG A 348 -20.53 7.19 -11.73
CA ARG A 348 -19.54 6.14 -12.06
C ARG A 348 -18.78 6.40 -13.36
N SER A 349 -19.29 7.27 -14.23
CA SER A 349 -18.65 7.70 -15.48
C SER A 349 -17.99 9.08 -15.36
N VAL A 350 -17.87 9.60 -14.13
CA VAL A 350 -17.28 10.92 -13.86
C VAL A 350 -15.86 10.76 -13.36
N ILE A 351 -14.98 11.64 -13.84
CA ILE A 351 -13.63 11.84 -13.29
C ILE A 351 -13.59 13.17 -12.56
N PHE A 352 -13.01 13.20 -11.36
CA PHE A 352 -12.69 14.44 -10.66
C PHE A 352 -11.17 14.59 -10.55
N VAL A 353 -10.64 15.76 -10.93
CA VAL A 353 -9.21 16.09 -10.82
C VAL A 353 -9.02 17.14 -9.74
N GLY A 354 -8.23 16.83 -8.71
CA GLY A 354 -7.99 17.72 -7.58
C GLY A 354 -6.52 17.77 -7.13
N ASN A 355 -6.23 18.65 -6.17
CA ASN A 355 -4.91 18.81 -5.59
C ASN A 355 -4.91 19.10 -4.08
N ASP A 356 -6.03 19.51 -3.47
CA ASP A 356 -6.07 19.88 -2.05
C ASP A 356 -7.19 19.18 -1.27
N VAL A 357 -7.16 19.29 0.06
CA VAL A 357 -8.01 18.54 0.99
C VAL A 357 -9.50 18.83 0.82
N ASN A 358 -9.85 20.00 0.29
CA ASN A 358 -11.22 20.38 -0.05
C ASN A 358 -11.80 19.57 -1.21
N ASP A 359 -10.98 18.86 -1.99
CA ASP A 359 -11.41 17.99 -3.09
C ASP A 359 -11.79 16.58 -2.63
N LEU A 360 -11.33 16.16 -1.45
CA LEU A 360 -11.48 14.78 -0.95
C LEU A 360 -12.95 14.36 -0.87
N THR A 361 -13.84 15.27 -0.48
CA THR A 361 -15.28 14.98 -0.41
C THR A 361 -15.89 14.68 -1.79
N CYS A 362 -15.32 15.24 -2.87
CA CYS A 362 -15.72 14.90 -4.24
C CYS A 362 -15.15 13.57 -4.72
N PHE A 363 -13.99 13.15 -4.22
CA PHE A 363 -13.34 11.90 -4.63
C PHE A 363 -14.24 10.68 -4.36
N ASP A 364 -15.00 10.70 -3.27
CA ASP A 364 -15.90 9.61 -2.91
C ASP A 364 -17.13 9.50 -3.81
N LEU A 365 -17.54 10.59 -4.47
CA LEU A 365 -18.75 10.65 -5.28
C LEU A 365 -18.55 10.10 -6.70
N VAL A 366 -17.35 10.20 -7.27
CA VAL A 366 -17.11 9.99 -8.70
C VAL A 366 -16.66 8.56 -9.06
N GLY A 367 -16.58 8.25 -10.34
CA GLY A 367 -16.10 6.95 -10.85
C GLY A 367 -14.61 6.78 -10.69
N CYS A 368 -13.84 7.87 -10.83
CA CYS A 368 -12.40 7.88 -10.60
C CYS A 368 -11.94 9.27 -10.14
N ALA A 369 -11.17 9.30 -9.06
CA ALA A 369 -10.52 10.47 -8.52
C ALA A 369 -9.06 10.52 -8.98
N VAL A 370 -8.67 11.66 -9.55
CA VAL A 370 -7.36 11.90 -10.11
C VAL A 370 -6.68 13.02 -9.34
N ALA A 371 -5.42 12.82 -8.98
CA ALA A 371 -4.59 13.86 -8.38
C ALA A 371 -3.44 14.25 -9.30
N VAL A 372 -3.12 15.54 -9.32
CA VAL A 372 -1.88 16.03 -9.95
C VAL A 372 -0.65 15.62 -9.14
N ALA A 373 0.53 15.60 -9.76
CA ALA A 373 1.75 15.06 -9.14
C ALA A 373 2.20 15.77 -7.86
N ASP A 374 1.87 17.05 -7.71
CA ASP A 374 2.20 17.91 -6.57
C ASP A 374 1.01 18.21 -5.65
N ALA A 375 -0.06 17.41 -5.73
CA ALA A 375 -1.17 17.46 -4.80
C ALA A 375 -0.71 17.22 -3.34
N GLN A 376 -1.52 17.69 -2.38
CA GLN A 376 -1.28 17.45 -0.96
C GLN A 376 -1.13 15.94 -0.69
N PRO A 377 -0.26 15.53 0.24
CA PRO A 377 -0.01 14.12 0.51
C PRO A 377 -1.29 13.33 0.77
N GLU A 378 -2.27 13.89 1.47
CA GLU A 378 -3.55 13.23 1.75
C GLU A 378 -4.38 12.97 0.49
N VAL A 379 -4.40 13.91 -0.44
CA VAL A 379 -5.08 13.79 -1.74
C VAL A 379 -4.44 12.68 -2.56
N LEU A 380 -3.10 12.61 -2.59
CA LEU A 380 -2.37 11.53 -3.27
C LEU A 380 -2.70 10.14 -2.69
N ARG A 381 -3.01 10.03 -1.39
CA ARG A 381 -3.40 8.75 -0.78
C ARG A 381 -4.78 8.30 -1.23
N GLN A 382 -5.72 9.24 -1.35
CA GLN A 382 -7.13 8.96 -1.68
C GLN A 382 -7.41 8.94 -3.18
N ALA A 383 -6.51 9.48 -4.00
CA ALA A 383 -6.62 9.43 -5.46
C ALA A 383 -6.52 8.00 -5.98
N ASP A 384 -7.35 7.69 -6.97
CA ASP A 384 -7.29 6.43 -7.71
C ASP A 384 -6.16 6.43 -8.74
N LEU A 385 -5.93 7.58 -9.36
CA LEU A 385 -4.85 7.82 -10.31
C LEU A 385 -4.05 9.06 -9.91
N ILE A 386 -2.73 8.93 -9.90
CA ILE A 386 -1.81 10.07 -9.71
C ILE A 386 -1.13 10.33 -11.04
N LEU A 387 -1.27 11.55 -11.54
CA LEU A 387 -0.62 11.99 -12.78
C LEU A 387 0.87 12.23 -12.55
N THR A 388 1.66 12.18 -13.62
CA THR A 388 3.11 12.42 -13.56
C THR A 388 3.45 13.91 -13.64
N ARG A 389 2.56 14.74 -14.18
CA ARG A 389 2.72 16.19 -14.27
C ARG A 389 2.04 16.93 -13.12
N ARG A 390 2.61 18.10 -12.82
CA ARG A 390 2.14 19.04 -11.80
C ARG A 390 1.00 19.92 -12.30
N GLY A 391 0.21 20.44 -11.37
CA GLY A 391 -0.81 21.46 -11.63
C GLY A 391 -0.26 22.64 -12.42
N GLY A 392 -0.99 23.11 -13.45
CA GLY A 392 -0.52 24.23 -14.28
C GLY A 392 0.70 23.94 -15.18
N TYR A 393 1.23 22.70 -15.18
CA TYR A 393 2.36 22.25 -16.00
C TYR A 393 2.00 21.11 -16.95
N GLY A 394 0.73 21.01 -17.32
CA GLY A 394 0.25 20.03 -18.30
C GLY A 394 -0.40 18.78 -17.73
N ALA A 395 -0.74 18.75 -16.44
CA ALA A 395 -1.44 17.60 -15.83
C ALA A 395 -2.80 17.34 -16.49
N VAL A 396 -3.59 18.39 -16.74
CA VAL A 396 -4.87 18.23 -17.45
C VAL A 396 -4.64 17.70 -18.86
N ARG A 397 -3.61 18.18 -19.57
CA ARG A 397 -3.24 17.65 -20.88
C ARG A 397 -2.87 16.16 -20.83
N GLU A 398 -2.08 15.74 -19.86
CA GLU A 398 -1.72 14.33 -19.66
C GLU A 398 -2.97 13.46 -19.48
N LEU A 399 -3.91 13.86 -18.61
CA LEU A 399 -5.17 13.15 -18.44
C LEU A 399 -5.98 13.10 -19.74
N CYS A 400 -6.09 14.22 -20.45
CA CYS A 400 -6.83 14.25 -21.73
C CYS A 400 -6.24 13.27 -22.74
N ASP A 401 -4.91 13.26 -22.90
CA ASP A 401 -4.23 12.34 -23.81
C ASP A 401 -4.47 10.88 -23.37
N LEU A 402 -4.38 10.57 -22.06
CA LEU A 402 -4.66 9.23 -21.53
C LEU A 402 -6.08 8.74 -21.85
N LEU A 403 -7.08 9.60 -21.72
CA LEU A 403 -8.49 9.24 -22.00
C LEU A 403 -8.73 9.03 -23.50
N LEU A 404 -8.13 9.86 -24.36
CA LEU A 404 -8.31 9.77 -25.80
C LEU A 404 -7.62 8.55 -26.42
N HIS A 405 -6.43 8.18 -25.95
CA HIS A 405 -5.72 6.98 -26.44
C HIS A 405 -6.44 5.67 -26.11
N ARG A 406 -7.41 5.66 -25.18
CA ARG A 406 -8.22 4.48 -24.86
C ARG A 406 -9.43 4.30 -25.77
N GLN A 407 -9.83 5.34 -26.50
CA GLN A 407 -10.97 5.30 -27.43
C GLN A 407 -10.56 4.89 -28.85
N GLU A 408 -9.26 4.86 -29.14
CA GLU A 408 -8.65 4.28 -30.36
C GLU A 408 -8.44 2.77 -30.20
#